data_AF-A0A521VJH1-F1
#
_entry.id   AF-A0A521VJH1-F1
#
_cell.length_a   1.000
_cell.length_b   1.000
_cell.length_c   1.000
_cell.angle_alpha   90.00
_cell.angle_beta   90.00
_cell.angle_gamma   90.00
#
_symmetry.space_group_name_H-M   'P 1'
#
loop_
_entity.id
_entity.type
_entity.pdbx_description
1 polymer ?
#
loop_
_entity_poly.entity_id
_entity_poly.type
_entity_poly.pdbx_seq_one_letter_code
_entity_poly.pdbx_strand_id
1 'polypeptide(L)'
;MLALAGTRADDFVMDLGSGDGRIVIAAARQFGARGLGVDIDPKLVALSRENARRAGVEALARFEERDVLATDLSPATVVTIYLLPWLVDRLQPKLMHELNPGARIVAHAFAMKGWKPDRSEHLRVLQPERGQSGESSLFLWTVPAEARGDWRAGDWQLRVHQNFQEIEVEVAAGGTLLAVREAKLEGRAIGFSGPEFTFRGRVEGSAIRGELTRGGRSEAITFRRD
;
A
#
# COMPACT_ATOMS: atom_id res chain seq x y z
N MET A 1 4.26 -13.75 0.89
CA MET A 1 3.85 -12.39 1.34
C MET A 1 4.98 -11.39 1.17
N LEU A 2 6.07 -11.48 1.94
CA LEU A 2 7.18 -10.50 1.93
C LEU A 2 7.80 -10.27 0.54
N ALA A 3 8.04 -11.34 -0.22
CA ALA A 3 8.55 -11.23 -1.59
C ALA A 3 7.55 -10.55 -2.55
N LEU A 4 6.25 -10.82 -2.40
CA LEU A 4 5.21 -10.18 -3.21
C LEU A 4 5.12 -8.67 -2.92
N ALA A 5 5.29 -8.26 -1.67
CA ALA A 5 5.45 -6.86 -1.28
C ALA A 5 6.77 -6.21 -1.77
N GLY A 6 7.70 -6.98 -2.35
CA GLY A 6 9.03 -6.48 -2.68
C GLY A 6 9.73 -5.88 -1.47
N THR A 7 9.62 -6.55 -0.31
CA THR A 7 10.19 -6.09 0.98
C THR A 7 11.71 -5.88 0.86
N ARG A 8 12.22 -4.81 1.45
CA ARG A 8 13.64 -4.41 1.42
C ARG A 8 14.16 -4.09 2.82
N ALA A 9 15.47 -3.92 2.97
CA ALA A 9 16.10 -3.65 4.27
C ALA A 9 15.70 -2.31 4.90
N ASP A 10 15.30 -1.32 4.08
CA ASP A 10 14.81 -0.02 4.52
C ASP A 10 13.33 -0.05 4.93
N ASP A 11 12.65 -1.20 4.77
CA ASP A 11 11.25 -1.34 5.16
C ASP A 11 11.05 -1.47 6.67
N PHE A 12 9.90 -0.97 7.11
CA PHE A 12 9.32 -1.26 8.41
C PHE A 12 8.06 -2.11 8.21
N VAL A 13 8.18 -3.40 8.52
CA VAL A 13 7.12 -4.40 8.35
C VAL A 13 6.27 -4.48 9.61
N MET A 14 4.96 -4.25 9.47
CA MET A 14 4.00 -4.49 10.55
C MET A 14 3.13 -5.70 10.23
N ASP A 15 3.08 -6.67 11.15
CA ASP A 15 2.25 -7.87 11.02
C ASP A 15 1.09 -7.83 12.00
N LEU A 16 -0.15 -7.77 11.47
CA LEU A 16 -1.37 -7.63 12.25
C LEU A 16 -1.96 -9.01 12.56
N GLY A 17 -1.88 -9.42 13.83
CA GLY A 17 -2.15 -10.80 14.26
C GLY A 17 -0.93 -11.69 14.07
N SER A 18 0.19 -11.28 14.67
CA SER A 18 1.51 -11.85 14.36
C SER A 18 1.74 -13.28 14.83
N GLY A 19 0.90 -13.81 15.72
CA GLY A 19 0.96 -15.20 16.18
C GLY A 19 2.32 -15.58 16.75
N ASP A 20 2.98 -16.57 16.16
CA ASP A 20 4.32 -17.02 16.56
C ASP A 20 5.46 -16.12 16.07
N GLY A 21 5.14 -15.01 15.40
CA GLY A 21 6.06 -14.00 14.92
C GLY A 21 6.79 -14.34 13.62
N ARG A 22 6.42 -15.44 12.94
CA ARG A 22 7.17 -15.97 11.79
C ARG A 22 7.37 -14.96 10.65
N ILE A 23 6.40 -14.07 10.40
CA ILE A 23 6.49 -13.12 9.29
C ILE A 23 7.51 -12.02 9.61
N VAL A 24 7.43 -11.42 10.80
CA VAL A 24 8.37 -10.36 11.22
C VAL A 24 9.79 -10.92 11.39
N ILE A 25 9.92 -12.13 11.92
CA ILE A 25 11.21 -12.84 12.00
C ILE A 25 11.78 -13.09 10.60
N ALA A 26 10.95 -13.54 9.65
CA ALA A 26 11.38 -13.75 8.28
C ALA A 26 11.79 -12.42 7.58
N ALA A 27 11.05 -11.33 7.83
CA ALA A 27 11.39 -10.00 7.34
C ALA A 27 12.79 -9.58 7.80
N ALA A 28 13.09 -9.74 9.09
CA ALA A 28 14.41 -9.46 9.64
C ALA A 28 15.51 -10.37 9.07
N ARG A 29 15.29 -11.69 9.06
CA ARG A 29 16.33 -12.66 8.65
C ARG A 29 16.63 -12.65 7.16
N GLN A 30 15.62 -12.51 6.32
CA GLN A 30 15.73 -12.72 4.87
C GLN A 30 15.89 -11.41 4.11
N PHE A 31 15.33 -10.31 4.64
CA PHE A 31 15.31 -9.02 3.95
C PHE A 31 16.09 -7.93 4.71
N GLY A 32 16.53 -8.19 5.95
CA GLY A 32 17.18 -7.19 6.80
C GLY A 32 16.23 -6.08 7.26
N ALA A 33 14.92 -6.25 7.05
CA ALA A 33 13.91 -5.26 7.38
C ALA A 33 13.67 -5.20 8.89
N ARG A 34 13.34 -4.02 9.40
CA ARG A 34 12.81 -3.89 10.77
C ARG A 34 11.34 -4.26 10.75
N GLY A 35 10.81 -4.69 11.88
CA GLY A 35 9.38 -4.89 11.99
C GLY A 35 8.83 -5.03 13.39
N LEU A 36 7.50 -4.92 13.44
CA LEU A 36 6.69 -5.01 14.63
C LEU A 36 5.55 -6.01 14.38
N GLY A 37 5.50 -7.08 15.16
CA GLY A 37 4.35 -7.96 15.24
C GLY A 37 3.41 -7.53 16.35
N VAL A 38 2.13 -7.44 16.06
CA VAL A 38 1.09 -7.17 17.06
C VAL A 38 0.18 -8.37 17.19
N ASP A 39 -0.07 -8.81 18.42
CA ASP A 39 -1.05 -9.84 18.72
C ASP A 39 -1.82 -9.47 20.00
N ILE A 40 -3.07 -9.93 20.12
CA ILE A 40 -3.89 -9.67 21.31
C ILE A 40 -3.62 -10.71 22.41
N ASP A 41 -3.10 -11.89 22.05
CA ASP A 41 -2.79 -12.94 23.04
C ASP A 41 -1.37 -12.73 23.62
N PRO A 42 -1.23 -12.40 24.92
CA PRO A 42 0.08 -12.23 25.55
C PRO A 42 0.96 -13.47 25.47
N LYS A 43 0.39 -14.68 25.37
CA LYS A 43 1.16 -15.92 25.22
C LYS A 43 1.81 -16.02 23.84
N LEU A 44 1.12 -15.59 22.79
CA LEU A 44 1.67 -15.53 21.43
C LEU A 44 2.75 -14.45 21.33
N VAL A 45 2.56 -13.31 21.99
CA VAL A 45 3.59 -12.27 22.12
C VAL A 45 4.83 -12.80 22.85
N ALA A 46 4.67 -13.55 23.94
CA ALA A 46 5.81 -14.16 24.63
C ALA A 46 6.53 -15.20 23.74
N LEU A 47 5.77 -16.03 23.03
CA LEU A 47 6.31 -17.02 22.09
C LEU A 47 7.08 -16.37 20.93
N SER A 48 6.53 -15.31 20.33
CA SER A 48 7.17 -14.61 19.21
C SER A 48 8.47 -13.91 19.63
N ARG A 49 8.52 -13.32 20.83
CA ARG A 49 9.76 -12.78 21.42
C ARG A 49 10.83 -13.87 21.59
N GLU A 50 10.46 -15.02 22.14
CA GLU A 50 11.39 -16.15 22.27
C GLU A 50 11.85 -16.67 20.90
N ASN A 51 10.95 -16.76 19.92
CA ASN A 51 11.30 -17.14 18.56
C ASN A 51 12.28 -16.17 17.92
N ALA A 52 12.10 -14.87 18.11
CA ALA A 52 12.99 -13.84 17.59
C ALA A 52 14.38 -13.89 18.23
N ARG A 53 14.44 -14.15 19.56
CA ARG A 53 15.70 -14.38 20.28
C ARG A 53 16.42 -15.63 19.77
N ARG A 54 15.74 -16.76 19.64
CA ARG A 54 16.32 -18.00 19.06
C ARG A 54 16.81 -17.81 17.63
N ALA A 55 16.15 -16.93 16.87
CA ALA A 55 16.52 -16.56 15.52
C ALA A 55 17.64 -15.51 15.45
N GLY A 56 18.04 -14.90 16.57
CA GLY A 56 19.09 -13.87 16.62
C GLY A 56 18.70 -12.54 15.97
N VAL A 57 17.40 -12.19 15.93
CA VAL A 57 16.89 -11.00 15.23
C VAL A 57 16.16 -10.00 16.13
N GLU A 58 16.34 -10.10 17.45
CA GLU A 58 15.69 -9.23 18.45
C GLU A 58 15.99 -7.73 18.25
N ALA A 59 17.09 -7.38 17.59
CA ALA A 59 17.42 -6.01 17.23
C ALA A 59 16.53 -5.42 16.12
N LEU A 60 15.94 -6.28 15.28
CA LEU A 60 15.15 -5.89 14.11
C LEU A 60 13.67 -6.26 14.25
N ALA A 61 13.34 -7.32 14.98
CA ALA A 61 11.98 -7.85 15.14
C ALA A 61 11.46 -7.62 16.57
N ARG A 62 10.42 -6.80 16.71
CA ARG A 62 9.73 -6.52 17.98
C ARG A 62 8.33 -7.09 17.98
N PHE A 63 7.80 -7.39 19.16
CA PHE A 63 6.46 -7.94 19.35
C PHE A 63 5.77 -7.31 20.53
N GLU A 64 4.51 -6.93 20.36
CA GLU A 64 3.73 -6.21 21.35
C GLU A 64 2.31 -6.76 21.48
N GLU A 65 1.82 -6.77 22.72
CA GLU A 65 0.43 -7.10 23.04
C GLU A 65 -0.44 -5.88 22.77
N ARG A 66 -1.16 -5.88 21.65
CA ARG A 66 -2.09 -4.80 21.31
C ARG A 66 -3.26 -5.31 20.47
N ASP A 67 -4.35 -4.57 20.50
CA ASP A 67 -5.41 -4.70 19.50
C ASP A 67 -4.93 -4.10 18.17
N VAL A 68 -5.04 -4.88 17.09
CA VAL A 68 -4.69 -4.44 15.72
C VAL A 68 -5.52 -3.23 15.28
N LEU A 69 -6.76 -3.10 15.76
CA LEU A 69 -7.62 -1.94 15.45
C LEU A 69 -7.16 -0.66 16.17
N ALA A 70 -6.49 -0.79 17.31
CA ALA A 70 -5.96 0.32 18.11
C ALA A 70 -4.49 0.65 17.81
N THR A 71 -3.82 -0.15 16.98
CA THR A 71 -2.39 0.00 16.68
C THR A 71 -2.16 1.13 15.67
N ASP A 72 -1.24 2.06 15.93
CA ASP A 72 -0.83 3.10 14.97
C ASP A 72 -0.07 2.46 13.80
N LEU A 73 -0.61 2.60 12.59
CA LEU A 73 -0.04 2.02 11.37
C LEU A 73 0.84 3.00 10.59
N SER A 74 0.87 4.27 10.95
CA SER A 74 1.58 5.31 10.20
C SER A 74 3.09 5.06 9.98
N PRO A 75 3.82 4.33 10.85
CA PRO A 75 5.23 4.01 10.58
C PRO A 75 5.44 2.89 9.54
N ALA A 76 4.41 2.12 9.20
CA ALA A 76 4.55 0.95 8.32
C ALA A 76 4.81 1.35 6.87
N THR A 77 5.79 0.68 6.25
CA THR A 77 5.99 0.70 4.80
C THR A 77 5.50 -0.59 4.14
N VAL A 78 5.38 -1.67 4.92
CA VAL A 78 4.74 -2.94 4.54
C VAL A 78 3.82 -3.38 5.68
N VAL A 79 2.59 -3.75 5.37
CA VAL A 79 1.67 -4.40 6.30
C VAL A 79 1.34 -5.81 5.82
N THR A 80 1.41 -6.79 6.70
CA THR A 80 0.95 -8.16 6.44
C THR A 80 -0.27 -8.49 7.26
N ILE A 81 -1.24 -9.18 6.63
CA ILE A 81 -2.52 -9.52 7.23
C ILE A 81 -2.86 -10.97 6.90
N TYR A 82 -3.04 -11.79 7.94
CA TYR A 82 -3.67 -13.09 7.82
C TYR A 82 -4.69 -13.27 8.95
N LEU A 83 -5.84 -12.63 8.78
CA LEU A 83 -6.89 -12.50 9.78
C LEU A 83 -8.23 -13.05 9.27
N LEU A 84 -9.24 -13.00 10.12
CA LEU A 84 -10.62 -13.36 9.75
C LEU A 84 -11.23 -12.32 8.80
N PRO A 85 -12.14 -12.70 7.88
CA PRO A 85 -12.70 -11.80 6.87
C PRO A 85 -13.33 -10.52 7.45
N TRP A 86 -14.13 -10.67 8.51
CA TRP A 86 -14.81 -9.54 9.15
C TRP A 86 -13.83 -8.53 9.77
N LEU A 87 -12.64 -8.99 10.17
CA LEU A 87 -11.61 -8.13 10.75
C LEU A 87 -10.81 -7.42 9.64
N VAL A 88 -10.58 -8.09 8.51
CA VAL A 88 -10.02 -7.46 7.30
C VAL A 88 -10.92 -6.29 6.84
N ASP A 89 -12.24 -6.50 6.81
CA ASP A 89 -13.21 -5.46 6.45
C ASP A 89 -13.17 -4.25 7.42
N ARG A 90 -12.98 -4.50 8.72
CA ARG A 90 -12.84 -3.42 9.73
C ARG A 90 -11.50 -2.69 9.64
N LEU A 91 -10.44 -3.37 9.22
CA LEU A 91 -9.11 -2.78 9.08
C LEU A 91 -8.98 -1.91 7.82
N GLN A 92 -9.72 -2.20 6.75
CA GLN A 92 -9.59 -1.50 5.47
C GLN A 92 -9.68 0.04 5.59
N PRO A 93 -10.66 0.65 6.27
CA PRO A 93 -10.70 2.11 6.42
C PRO A 93 -9.48 2.67 7.19
N LYS A 94 -9.02 1.95 8.21
CA LYS A 94 -7.85 2.33 9.01
C LYS A 94 -6.57 2.27 8.19
N LEU A 95 -6.39 1.22 7.40
CA LEU A 95 -5.26 1.06 6.48
C LEU A 95 -5.18 2.23 5.50
N MET A 96 -6.32 2.63 4.91
CA MET A 96 -6.38 3.76 3.99
C MET A 96 -6.09 5.11 4.66
N HIS A 97 -6.53 5.28 5.91
CA HIS A 97 -6.37 6.55 6.61
C HIS A 97 -4.95 6.74 7.16
N GLU A 98 -4.36 5.70 7.75
CA GLU A 98 -3.13 5.84 8.53
C GLU A 98 -1.86 5.54 7.73
N LEU A 99 -1.94 4.68 6.71
CA LEU A 99 -0.75 4.34 5.94
C LEU A 99 -0.36 5.46 4.98
N ASN A 100 0.94 5.69 4.91
CA ASN A 100 1.50 6.63 3.96
C ASN A 100 1.31 6.14 2.52
N PRO A 101 1.02 7.03 1.55
CA PRO A 101 0.96 6.66 0.14
C PRO A 101 2.25 5.99 -0.34
N GLY A 102 2.12 4.82 -0.96
CA GLY A 102 3.22 3.94 -1.35
C GLY A 102 3.52 2.80 -0.36
N ALA A 103 2.95 2.82 0.85
CA ALA A 103 2.96 1.65 1.72
C ALA A 103 2.26 0.48 1.03
N ARG A 104 2.77 -0.74 1.24
CA ARG A 104 2.23 -1.95 0.61
C ARG A 104 1.52 -2.81 1.64
N ILE A 105 0.36 -3.33 1.27
CA ILE A 105 -0.44 -4.22 2.10
C ILE A 105 -0.47 -5.58 1.42
N VAL A 106 -0.14 -6.64 2.13
CA VAL A 106 -0.31 -8.01 1.64
C VAL A 106 -1.25 -8.77 2.55
N ALA A 107 -2.36 -9.27 1.99
CA ALA A 107 -3.30 -10.12 2.71
C ALA A 107 -3.23 -11.56 2.20
N HIS A 108 -3.40 -12.52 3.12
CA HIS A 108 -3.50 -13.94 2.80
C HIS A 108 -4.95 -14.42 2.96
N ALA A 109 -5.39 -15.25 2.01
CA ALA A 109 -6.72 -15.87 1.89
C ALA A 109 -7.90 -14.92 1.60
N PHE A 110 -7.93 -13.71 2.16
CA PHE A 110 -9.08 -12.80 2.03
C PHE A 110 -8.70 -11.46 1.40
N ALA A 111 -9.49 -11.02 0.41
CA ALA A 111 -9.37 -9.71 -0.21
C ALA A 111 -10.20 -8.65 0.54
N MET A 112 -9.79 -7.39 0.48
CA MET A 112 -10.54 -6.25 1.04
C MET A 112 -11.75 -5.90 0.16
N LYS A 113 -12.91 -5.70 0.77
CA LYS A 113 -14.16 -5.46 0.04
C LYS A 113 -14.14 -4.09 -0.67
N GLY A 114 -14.43 -4.10 -1.97
CA GLY A 114 -14.53 -2.87 -2.77
C GLY A 114 -13.18 -2.22 -3.11
N TRP A 115 -12.06 -2.70 -2.58
CA TRP A 115 -10.73 -2.26 -2.96
C TRP A 115 -10.01 -3.36 -3.75
N LYS A 116 -9.98 -3.20 -5.07
CA LYS A 116 -9.35 -4.17 -5.97
C LYS A 116 -7.84 -4.24 -5.71
N PRO A 117 -7.24 -5.45 -5.63
CA PRO A 117 -5.80 -5.61 -5.48
C PRO A 117 -5.06 -5.20 -6.75
N ASP A 118 -3.87 -4.64 -6.58
CA ASP A 118 -2.94 -4.34 -7.67
C ASP A 118 -2.35 -5.63 -8.25
N ARG A 119 -2.15 -6.65 -7.40
CA ARG A 119 -1.71 -7.99 -7.80
C ARG A 119 -2.36 -9.06 -6.94
N SER A 120 -2.62 -10.21 -7.56
CA SER A 120 -3.09 -11.43 -6.89
C SER A 120 -2.20 -12.60 -7.30
N GLU A 121 -1.84 -13.46 -6.35
CA GLU A 121 -1.07 -14.68 -6.60
C GLU A 121 -1.79 -15.88 -5.99
N HIS A 122 -1.92 -16.97 -6.75
CA HIS A 122 -2.42 -18.24 -6.22
C HIS A 122 -1.24 -19.11 -5.81
N LEU A 123 -1.32 -19.72 -4.63
CA LEU A 123 -0.25 -20.54 -4.10
C LEU A 123 -0.75 -21.87 -3.58
N ARG A 124 0.10 -22.89 -3.73
CA ARG A 124 -0.08 -24.19 -3.10
C ARG A 124 0.51 -24.16 -1.70
N VAL A 125 -0.32 -24.46 -0.70
CA VAL A 125 0.10 -24.64 0.69
C VAL A 125 0.62 -26.06 0.84
N LEU A 126 1.92 -26.20 1.08
CA LEU A 126 2.57 -27.52 1.14
C LEU A 126 2.16 -28.35 2.37
N GLN A 127 1.84 -27.67 3.48
CA GLN A 127 1.44 -28.28 4.74
C GLN A 127 0.22 -27.52 5.29
N PRO A 128 -0.98 -27.75 4.72
CA PRO A 128 -2.19 -27.09 5.20
C PRO A 128 -2.54 -27.59 6.59
N GLU A 129 -3.02 -26.69 7.45
CA GLU A 129 -3.57 -27.10 8.74
C GLU A 129 -4.88 -27.87 8.56
N ARG A 130 -5.30 -28.60 9.61
CA ARG A 130 -6.51 -29.42 9.56
C ARG A 130 -7.73 -28.55 9.26
N GLY A 131 -8.37 -28.81 8.12
CA GLY A 131 -9.53 -28.06 7.64
C GLY A 131 -9.21 -26.93 6.67
N GLN A 132 -7.95 -26.71 6.31
CA GLN A 132 -7.55 -25.78 5.25
C GLN A 132 -7.32 -26.51 3.92
N SER A 133 -7.60 -25.83 2.81
CA SER A 133 -7.24 -26.29 1.47
C SER A 133 -5.71 -26.26 1.29
N GLY A 134 -5.21 -27.15 0.42
CA GLY A 134 -3.83 -27.08 -0.07
C GLY A 134 -3.56 -25.92 -1.02
N GLU A 135 -4.51 -25.00 -1.16
CA GLU A 135 -4.46 -23.82 -2.03
C GLU A 135 -4.87 -22.58 -1.24
N SER A 136 -4.22 -21.46 -1.52
CA SER A 136 -4.55 -20.15 -0.97
C SER A 136 -4.25 -19.04 -1.98
N SER A 137 -4.66 -17.82 -1.67
CA SER A 137 -4.36 -16.64 -2.47
C SER A 137 -3.67 -15.57 -1.63
N LEU A 138 -2.80 -14.81 -2.29
CA LEU A 138 -2.24 -13.57 -1.77
C LEU A 138 -2.74 -12.40 -2.60
N PHE A 139 -2.98 -11.29 -1.92
CA PHE A 139 -3.44 -10.06 -2.51
C PHE A 139 -2.50 -8.93 -2.08
N LEU A 140 -2.08 -8.10 -3.04
CA LEU A 140 -1.21 -6.95 -2.82
C LEU A 140 -1.94 -5.68 -3.20
N TRP A 141 -1.84 -4.67 -2.34
CA TRP A 141 -2.24 -3.29 -2.61
C TRP A 141 -1.10 -2.35 -2.29
N THR A 142 -1.03 -1.25 -3.04
CA THR A 142 -0.21 -0.08 -2.75
C THR A 142 -1.14 1.06 -2.38
N VAL A 143 -0.96 1.65 -1.21
CA VAL A 143 -1.81 2.74 -0.72
C VAL A 143 -1.68 3.93 -1.67
N PRO A 144 -2.74 4.33 -2.40
CA PRO A 144 -2.68 5.44 -3.34
C PRO A 144 -2.71 6.78 -2.58
N ALA A 145 -2.10 7.81 -3.16
CA ALA A 145 -2.24 9.17 -2.65
C ALA A 145 -3.64 9.72 -2.92
N GLU A 146 -4.11 10.63 -2.06
CA GLU A 146 -5.39 11.33 -2.24
C GLU A 146 -5.24 12.38 -3.35
N ALA A 147 -5.63 12.01 -4.57
CA ALA A 147 -5.57 12.83 -5.77
C ALA A 147 -6.94 13.42 -6.16
N ARG A 148 -8.04 12.91 -5.61
CA ARG A 148 -9.41 13.35 -5.94
C ARG A 148 -9.56 14.85 -5.81
N GLY A 149 -10.25 15.49 -6.76
CA GLY A 149 -10.63 16.90 -6.67
C GLY A 149 -10.19 17.71 -7.88
N ASP A 150 -10.36 19.02 -7.75
CA ASP A 150 -10.04 19.99 -8.79
C ASP A 150 -8.64 20.59 -8.54
N TRP A 151 -7.86 20.74 -9.61
CA TRP A 151 -6.48 21.22 -9.55
C TRP A 151 -6.16 22.19 -10.67
N ARG A 152 -5.28 23.17 -10.40
CA ARG A 152 -4.89 24.20 -11.38
C ARG A 152 -3.39 24.46 -11.45
N ALA A 153 -2.91 24.75 -12.66
CA ALA A 153 -1.57 25.24 -12.92
C ALA A 153 -1.56 26.16 -14.15
N GLY A 154 -1.49 27.47 -13.95
CA GLY A 154 -1.61 28.43 -15.05
C GLY A 154 -2.94 28.24 -15.79
N ASP A 155 -2.88 28.01 -17.10
CA ASP A 155 -4.05 27.76 -17.94
C ASP A 155 -4.58 26.32 -17.88
N TRP A 156 -3.91 25.43 -17.13
CA TRP A 156 -4.30 24.03 -16.99
C TRP A 156 -5.24 23.83 -15.82
N GLN A 157 -6.27 23.00 -16.04
CA GLN A 157 -7.22 22.55 -15.04
C GLN A 157 -7.34 21.03 -15.11
N LEU A 158 -7.35 20.38 -13.95
CA LEU A 158 -7.59 18.94 -13.82
C LEU A 158 -8.79 18.73 -12.91
N ARG A 159 -9.66 17.79 -13.27
CA ARG A 159 -10.61 17.19 -12.33
C ARG A 159 -10.29 15.70 -12.21
N VAL A 160 -9.94 15.27 -11.02
CA VAL A 160 -9.59 13.88 -10.72
C VAL A 160 -10.75 13.23 -9.98
N HIS A 161 -11.37 12.24 -10.61
CA HIS A 161 -12.25 11.29 -9.95
C HIS A 161 -11.42 10.10 -9.52
N GLN A 162 -11.58 9.65 -8.28
CA GLN A 162 -10.73 8.61 -7.70
C GLN A 162 -11.54 7.62 -6.88
N ASN A 163 -11.35 6.34 -7.16
CA ASN A 163 -11.74 5.22 -6.30
C ASN A 163 -10.49 4.39 -6.00
N PHE A 164 -9.89 4.60 -4.82
CA PHE A 164 -8.57 4.05 -4.47
C PHE A 164 -7.51 4.39 -5.53
N GLN A 165 -6.89 3.41 -6.18
CA GLN A 165 -5.88 3.60 -7.21
C GLN A 165 -6.48 3.79 -8.62
N GLU A 166 -7.76 3.49 -8.80
CA GLU A 166 -8.45 3.68 -10.06
C GLU A 166 -8.87 5.16 -10.17
N ILE A 167 -8.37 5.84 -11.20
CA ILE A 167 -8.62 7.26 -11.44
C ILE A 167 -9.15 7.53 -12.84
N GLU A 168 -10.00 8.53 -12.94
CA GLU A 168 -10.36 9.21 -14.19
C GLU A 168 -9.93 10.66 -14.08
N VAL A 169 -9.30 11.19 -15.13
CA VAL A 169 -8.79 12.56 -15.14
C VAL A 169 -9.42 13.29 -16.30
N GLU A 170 -10.11 14.38 -16.02
CA GLU A 170 -10.51 15.36 -17.01
C GLU A 170 -9.44 16.45 -17.06
N VAL A 171 -9.00 16.84 -18.26
CA VAL A 171 -7.96 17.84 -18.45
C VAL A 171 -8.50 18.96 -19.34
N ALA A 172 -8.32 20.20 -18.91
CA ALA A 172 -8.57 21.37 -19.74
C ALA A 172 -7.32 22.26 -19.80
N ALA A 173 -7.09 22.89 -20.96
CA ALA A 173 -6.06 23.91 -21.14
C ALA A 173 -6.67 25.13 -21.84
N GLY A 174 -6.55 26.31 -21.24
CA GLY A 174 -7.15 27.55 -21.79
C GLY A 174 -8.67 27.45 -21.98
N GLY A 175 -9.36 26.69 -21.12
CA GLY A 175 -10.79 26.42 -21.20
C GLY A 175 -11.21 25.35 -22.22
N THR A 176 -10.27 24.77 -22.97
CA THR A 176 -10.57 23.68 -23.92
C THR A 176 -10.32 22.33 -23.29
N LEU A 177 -11.32 21.44 -23.30
CA LEU A 177 -11.17 20.06 -22.85
C LEU A 177 -10.26 19.27 -23.80
N LEU A 178 -9.33 18.52 -23.21
CA LEU A 178 -8.39 17.67 -23.92
C LEU A 178 -8.71 16.20 -23.64
N ALA A 179 -8.69 15.38 -24.69
CA ALA A 179 -8.95 13.95 -24.56
C ALA A 179 -7.84 13.25 -23.76
N VAL A 180 -8.22 12.57 -22.68
CA VAL A 180 -7.34 11.68 -21.90
C VAL A 180 -7.55 10.25 -22.38
N ARG A 181 -6.46 9.56 -22.70
CA ARG A 181 -6.45 8.15 -23.13
C ARG A 181 -6.09 7.21 -22.00
N GLU A 182 -5.15 7.63 -21.16
CA GLU A 182 -4.67 6.83 -20.03
C GLU A 182 -4.49 7.72 -18.81
N ALA A 183 -4.82 7.18 -17.64
CA ALA A 183 -4.51 7.75 -16.34
C ALA A 183 -4.12 6.63 -15.38
N LYS A 184 -3.11 6.87 -14.55
CA LYS A 184 -2.58 5.90 -13.59
C LYS A 184 -2.20 6.60 -12.29
N LEU A 185 -2.48 5.94 -11.17
CA LEU A 185 -2.07 6.34 -9.83
C LEU A 185 -1.46 5.13 -9.12
N GLU A 186 -0.21 5.25 -8.70
CA GLU A 186 0.52 4.21 -7.97
C GLU A 186 1.28 4.84 -6.80
N GLY A 187 0.83 4.58 -5.58
CA GLY A 187 1.35 5.29 -4.41
C GLY A 187 1.21 6.80 -4.59
N ARG A 188 2.33 7.52 -4.61
CA ARG A 188 2.36 8.96 -4.91
C ARG A 188 2.47 9.29 -6.39
N ALA A 189 2.89 8.34 -7.23
CA ALA A 189 3.11 8.60 -8.65
C ALA A 189 1.76 8.72 -9.37
N ILE A 190 1.57 9.81 -10.09
CA ILE A 190 0.38 10.04 -10.91
C ILE A 190 0.83 10.41 -12.31
N GLY A 191 0.18 9.82 -13.32
CA GLY A 191 0.46 10.11 -14.71
C GLY A 191 -0.82 10.01 -15.53
N PHE A 192 -0.91 10.86 -16.55
CA PHE A 192 -2.03 10.83 -17.49
C PHE A 192 -1.56 11.36 -18.84
N SER A 193 -2.16 10.85 -19.91
CA SER A 193 -1.73 11.19 -21.27
C SER A 193 -2.92 11.26 -22.24
N GLY A 194 -2.75 12.08 -23.26
CA GLY A 194 -3.67 12.25 -24.37
C GLY A 194 -2.92 12.24 -25.70
N PRO A 195 -3.62 12.50 -26.83
CA PRO A 195 -2.99 12.56 -28.15
C PRO A 195 -1.85 13.60 -28.26
N GLU A 196 -1.99 14.73 -27.56
CA GLU A 196 -1.09 15.89 -27.70
C GLU A 196 -0.18 16.09 -26.49
N PHE A 197 -0.44 15.42 -25.37
CA PHE A 197 0.25 15.69 -24.13
C PHE A 197 0.50 14.44 -23.28
N THR A 198 1.51 14.50 -22.43
CA THR A 198 1.78 13.48 -21.41
C THR A 198 2.24 14.17 -20.15
N PHE A 199 1.62 13.85 -19.02
CA PHE A 199 2.04 14.29 -17.71
C PHE A 199 2.58 13.12 -16.89
N ARG A 200 3.68 13.34 -16.17
CA ARG A 200 4.20 12.44 -15.14
C ARG A 200 4.60 13.24 -13.92
N GLY A 201 4.08 12.86 -12.77
CA GLY A 201 4.33 13.59 -11.53
C GLY A 201 4.04 12.80 -10.28
N ARG A 202 3.97 13.53 -9.17
CA ARG A 202 3.71 12.99 -7.84
C ARG A 202 2.72 13.86 -7.08
N VAL A 203 1.83 13.22 -6.34
CA VAL A 203 0.91 13.86 -5.41
C VAL A 203 1.63 14.09 -4.07
N GLU A 204 1.63 15.34 -3.62
CA GLU A 204 2.31 15.82 -2.42
C GLU A 204 1.35 16.74 -1.63
N GLY A 205 0.41 16.12 -0.91
CA GLY A 205 -0.61 16.85 -0.15
C GLY A 205 -1.51 17.68 -1.07
N SER A 206 -1.39 19.01 -0.99
CA SER A 206 -2.17 19.96 -1.80
C SER A 206 -1.48 20.36 -3.12
N ALA A 207 -0.43 19.66 -3.53
CA ALA A 207 0.25 19.87 -4.81
C ALA A 207 0.39 18.56 -5.61
N ILE A 208 0.29 18.65 -6.93
CA ILE A 208 0.76 17.62 -7.86
C ILE A 208 1.91 18.23 -8.66
N ARG A 209 3.12 17.73 -8.44
CA ARG A 209 4.34 18.22 -9.10
C ARG A 209 4.80 17.24 -10.15
N GLY A 210 5.20 17.73 -11.31
CA GLY A 210 5.72 16.85 -12.34
C GLY A 210 6.16 17.58 -13.59
N GLU A 211 6.29 16.81 -14.65
CA GLU A 211 6.64 17.29 -15.97
C GLU A 211 5.48 17.05 -16.93
N LEU A 212 5.16 18.07 -17.69
CA LEU A 212 4.18 18.04 -18.77
C LEU A 212 4.91 18.17 -20.09
N THR A 213 4.68 17.21 -20.97
CA THR A 213 5.22 17.21 -22.33
C THR A 213 4.09 17.48 -23.31
N ARG A 214 4.24 18.50 -24.17
CA ARG A 214 3.33 18.81 -25.28
C ARG A 214 4.14 19.24 -26.51
N GLY A 215 3.82 18.69 -27.69
CA GLY A 215 4.52 19.04 -28.94
C GLY A 215 6.03 18.78 -28.89
N GLY A 216 6.49 17.77 -28.14
CA GLY A 216 7.90 17.42 -27.99
C GLY A 216 8.71 18.31 -27.03
N ARG A 217 8.08 19.27 -26.37
CA ARG A 217 8.70 20.08 -25.30
C ARG A 217 8.17 19.65 -23.95
N SER A 218 9.06 19.49 -22.98
CA SER A 218 8.74 19.15 -21.60
C SER A 218 8.99 20.35 -20.70
N GLU A 219 8.06 20.63 -19.81
CA GLU A 219 8.16 21.70 -18.82
C GLU A 219 7.74 21.21 -17.44
N ALA A 220 8.40 21.74 -16.41
CA ALA A 220 8.01 21.48 -15.03
C ALA A 220 6.72 22.24 -14.72
N ILE A 221 5.74 21.56 -14.15
CA ILE A 221 4.44 22.12 -13.78
C ILE A 221 4.06 21.68 -12.37
N THR A 222 3.37 22.55 -11.64
CA THR A 222 2.84 22.24 -10.31
C THR A 222 1.38 22.61 -10.26
N PHE A 223 0.53 21.61 -10.21
CA PHE A 223 -0.90 21.78 -9.96
C PHE A 223 -1.14 21.99 -8.47
N ARG A 224 -1.95 22.98 -8.14
CA ARG A 224 -2.42 23.25 -6.78
C ARG A 224 -3.89 22.89 -6.71
N ARG A 225 -4.28 22.31 -5.58
CA ARG A 225 -5.68 21.99 -5.30
C ARG A 225 -6.46 23.30 -5.16
N ASP A 226 -7.59 23.39 -5.87
CA ASP A 226 -8.55 24.48 -5.72
C ASP A 226 -9.29 24.39 -4.37
#